data_AF-A0A9E0WZC9-F1
#
_entry.id   AF-A0A9E0WZC9-F1
#
_cell.length_a   1.000
_cell.length_b   1.000
_cell.length_c   1.000
_cell.angle_alpha   90.00
_cell.angle_beta   90.00
_cell.angle_gamma   90.00
#
_symmetry.space_group_name_H-M   'P 1'
#
loop_
_entity.id
_entity.type
_entity.pdbx_description
1 polymer ?
#
loop_
_entity_poly.entity_id
_entity_poly.type
_entity_poly.pdbx_seq_one_letter_code
_entity_poly.pdbx_strand_id
1 'polypeptide(L)'
;MRTTSTSAALARKGAELAMVTPQVVMQRLLRMATAPLPWSQRDRTEFTRMTSEKASAFGEAWFGMWLNSFETQQRMALALWRSFLVPGAGAQGAWRAATHWQDGAVSTLHRGLAPVHRKAVANARRLARR
;
A
#
# COMPACT_ATOMS: atom_id res chain seq x y z
N MET A 1 -19.30 5.69 -19.10
CA MET A 1 -18.94 4.67 -18.08
C MET A 1 -17.53 4.09 -18.32
N ARG A 2 -16.47 4.92 -18.40
CA ARG A 2 -15.08 4.48 -18.73
C ARG A 2 -14.06 4.66 -17.60
N THR A 3 -14.40 5.40 -16.54
CA THR A 3 -13.48 5.79 -15.45
C THR A 3 -13.35 4.73 -14.36
N THR A 4 -14.39 3.92 -14.16
CA THR A 4 -14.45 2.90 -13.09
C THR A 4 -13.49 1.74 -13.33
N SER A 5 -13.26 1.34 -14.59
CA SER A 5 -12.30 0.28 -14.94
C SER A 5 -10.84 0.71 -14.75
N THR A 6 -10.54 2.00 -14.86
CA THR A 6 -9.18 2.53 -14.71
C THR A 6 -8.76 2.57 -13.25
N SER A 7 -9.62 3.03 -12.35
CA SER A 7 -9.35 3.05 -10.89
C SER A 7 -9.16 1.65 -10.33
N ALA A 8 -9.99 0.71 -10.78
CA ALA A 8 -9.88 -0.73 -10.52
C ALA A 8 -8.53 -1.32 -10.96
N ALA A 9 -8.14 -1.05 -12.21
CA ALA A 9 -6.87 -1.52 -12.75
C ALA A 9 -5.67 -0.90 -12.04
N LEU A 10 -5.76 0.36 -11.64
CA LEU A 10 -4.72 1.05 -10.89
C LEU A 10 -4.56 0.48 -9.48
N ALA A 11 -5.66 0.19 -8.79
CA ALA A 11 -5.62 -0.47 -7.48
C ALA A 11 -5.04 -1.88 -7.56
N ARG A 12 -5.38 -2.65 -8.59
CA ARG A 12 -4.80 -3.99 -8.82
C ARG A 12 -3.29 -3.91 -9.07
N LYS A 13 -2.85 -3.02 -9.97
CA LYS A 13 -1.42 -2.77 -10.21
C LYS A 13 -0.71 -2.27 -8.95
N GLY A 14 -1.36 -1.42 -8.15
CA GLY A 14 -0.85 -0.96 -6.87
C GLY A 14 -0.67 -2.09 -5.86
N ALA A 15 -1.63 -3.02 -5.78
CA ALA A 15 -1.55 -4.21 -4.93
C ALA A 15 -0.45 -5.18 -5.38
N GLU A 16 -0.33 -5.43 -6.68
CA GLU A 16 0.76 -6.23 -7.27
C GLU A 16 2.13 -5.63 -6.95
N LEU A 17 2.30 -4.31 -7.16
CA LEU A 17 3.52 -3.61 -6.80
C LEU A 17 3.79 -3.66 -5.30
N ALA A 18 2.78 -3.50 -4.47
CA ALA A 18 2.95 -3.53 -3.03
C ALA A 18 3.37 -4.94 -2.55
N MET A 19 2.97 -6.02 -3.23
CA MET A 19 3.40 -7.39 -2.94
C MET A 19 4.82 -7.71 -3.42
N VAL A 20 5.33 -7.09 -4.50
CA VAL A 20 6.61 -7.47 -5.15
C VAL A 20 7.76 -6.49 -4.89
N THR A 21 7.45 -5.20 -4.80
CA THR A 21 8.45 -4.13 -4.58
C THR A 21 9.26 -4.31 -3.29
N PRO A 22 8.69 -4.73 -2.16
CA PRO A 22 9.42 -4.79 -0.89
C PRO A 22 10.58 -5.77 -0.92
N GLN A 23 10.37 -6.94 -1.54
CA GLN A 23 11.37 -7.99 -1.66
C GLN A 23 12.51 -7.54 -2.56
N VAL A 24 12.19 -6.91 -3.70
CA VAL A 24 13.21 -6.41 -4.63
C VAL A 24 14.04 -5.29 -4.00
N VAL A 25 13.38 -4.35 -3.30
CA VAL A 25 14.08 -3.27 -2.59
C VAL A 25 14.95 -3.84 -1.48
N MET A 26 14.45 -4.77 -0.67
CA MET A 26 15.21 -5.43 0.39
C MET A 26 16.42 -6.18 -0.15
N GLN A 27 16.25 -6.96 -1.22
CA GLN A 27 17.34 -7.70 -1.86
C GLN A 27 18.43 -6.75 -2.39
N ARG A 28 18.04 -5.60 -2.97
CA ARG A 28 18.98 -4.58 -3.44
C ARG A 28 19.70 -3.88 -2.30
N LEU A 29 19.00 -3.59 -1.20
CA LEU A 29 19.59 -3.00 0.00
C LEU A 29 20.59 -3.96 0.66
N LEU A 30 20.25 -5.25 0.75
CA LEU A 30 21.16 -6.28 1.25
C LEU A 30 22.40 -6.42 0.36
N ARG A 31 22.23 -6.43 -0.97
CA ARG A 31 23.35 -6.43 -1.92
C ARG A 31 24.24 -5.20 -1.78
N MET A 32 23.67 -4.01 -1.57
CA MET A 32 24.46 -2.79 -1.32
C MET A 32 25.18 -2.83 0.02
N ALA A 33 24.55 -3.36 1.07
CA ALA A 33 25.16 -3.51 2.39
C ALA A 33 26.36 -4.46 2.40
N THR A 34 26.37 -5.46 1.51
CA THR A 34 27.45 -6.45 1.38
C THR A 34 28.42 -6.16 0.22
N ALA A 35 28.16 -5.13 -0.59
CA ALA A 35 29.02 -4.79 -1.72
C ALA A 35 30.36 -4.19 -1.24
N PRO A 36 31.50 -4.65 -1.79
CA PRO A 36 32.79 -4.03 -1.55
C PRO A 36 32.91 -2.72 -2.36
N LEU A 37 32.44 -1.62 -1.78
CA LEU A 37 32.62 -0.24 -2.27
C LEU A 37 33.18 0.60 -1.12
N PRO A 38 33.92 1.71 -1.38
CA PRO A 38 34.69 2.44 -0.37
C PRO A 38 33.78 3.30 0.52
N TRP A 39 32.93 2.66 1.32
CA TRP A 39 32.02 3.35 2.23
C TRP A 39 32.80 3.74 3.49
N SER A 40 32.79 5.02 3.82
CA SER A 40 33.30 5.46 5.12
C SER A 40 32.44 4.85 6.24
N GLN A 41 32.96 4.81 7.48
CA GLN A 41 32.17 4.35 8.63
C GLN A 41 30.88 5.17 8.80
N ARG A 42 30.93 6.47 8.49
CA ARG A 42 29.79 7.38 8.53
C ARG A 42 28.71 7.00 7.52
N ASP A 43 29.10 6.63 6.29
CA ASP A 43 28.15 6.26 5.23
C ASP A 43 27.42 4.97 5.56
N ARG A 44 28.10 3.99 6.19
CA ARG A 44 27.48 2.75 6.66
C ARG A 44 26.44 3.01 7.74
N THR A 45 26.74 3.86 8.72
CA THR A 45 25.78 4.21 9.78
C THR A 45 24.56 4.96 9.23
N GLU A 46 24.77 5.92 8.34
CA GLU A 46 23.66 6.66 7.70
C GLU A 46 22.81 5.74 6.82
N PHE A 47 23.44 4.79 6.10
CA PHE A 47 22.72 3.82 5.28
C PHE A 47 21.85 2.89 6.12
N THR A 48 22.37 2.35 7.23
CA THR A 48 21.60 1.51 8.15
C THR A 48 20.40 2.26 8.72
N ARG A 49 20.61 3.51 9.15
CA ARG A 49 19.54 4.36 9.68
C ARG A 49 18.48 4.67 8.63
N MET A 50 18.89 5.06 7.43
CA MET A 50 17.98 5.35 6.33
C MET A 50 17.17 4.11 5.95
N THR A 51 17.81 2.94 5.93
CA THR A 51 17.17 1.68 5.57
C THR A 51 16.15 1.25 6.61
N SER A 52 16.46 1.38 7.90
CA SER A 52 15.50 1.08 8.97
C SER A 52 14.30 2.04 8.97
N GLU A 53 14.52 3.33 8.72
CA GLU A 53 13.45 4.34 8.59
C GLU A 53 12.52 4.07 7.40
N LYS A 54 13.06 3.62 6.26
CA LYS A 54 12.27 3.27 5.07
C LYS A 54 11.53 1.94 5.25
N ALA A 55 12.16 0.95 5.88
CA ALA A 55 11.55 -0.34 6.15
C ALA A 55 10.37 -0.22 7.14
N SER A 56 10.49 0.60 8.18
CA SER A 56 9.39 0.83 9.13
C SER A 56 8.21 1.56 8.48
N ALA A 57 8.48 2.61 7.71
CA ALA A 57 7.45 3.33 6.95
C ALA A 57 6.71 2.43 5.95
N PHE A 58 7.46 1.52 5.32
CA PHE A 58 6.89 0.50 4.45
C PHE A 58 6.01 -0.48 5.23
N GLY A 59 6.48 -1.00 6.37
CA GLY A 59 5.72 -1.90 7.22
C GLY A 59 4.40 -1.28 7.73
N GLU A 60 4.43 -0.02 8.15
CA GLU A 60 3.23 0.74 8.56
C GLU A 60 2.22 0.86 7.41
N ALA A 61 2.69 1.24 6.22
CA ALA A 61 1.86 1.31 5.02
C ALA A 61 1.25 -0.05 4.65
N TRP A 62 2.07 -1.09 4.68
CA TRP A 62 1.69 -2.46 4.36
C TRP A 62 0.59 -2.98 5.30
N PHE A 63 0.80 -2.83 6.61
CA PHE A 63 -0.16 -3.28 7.62
C PHE A 63 -1.49 -2.51 7.52
N GLY A 64 -1.43 -1.19 7.29
CA GLY A 64 -2.62 -0.36 7.10
C GLY A 64 -3.44 -0.73 5.86
N MET A 65 -2.77 -1.06 4.74
CA MET A 65 -3.40 -1.58 3.53
C MET A 65 -4.06 -2.94 3.77
N TRP A 66 -3.36 -3.84 4.46
CA TRP A 66 -3.85 -5.18 4.75
C TRP A 66 -5.13 -5.15 5.60
N LEU A 67 -5.12 -4.36 6.68
CA LEU A 67 -6.31 -4.14 7.52
C LEU A 67 -7.49 -3.58 6.73
N ASN A 68 -7.27 -2.58 5.88
CA ASN A 68 -8.35 -2.01 5.04
C ASN A 68 -8.92 -3.03 4.06
N SER A 69 -8.05 -3.85 3.46
CA SER A 69 -8.45 -4.86 2.49
C SER A 69 -9.25 -5.97 3.16
N PHE A 70 -8.90 -6.34 4.39
CA PHE A 70 -9.68 -7.29 5.18
C PHE A 70 -11.06 -6.72 5.56
N GLU A 71 -11.11 -5.48 6.05
CA GLU A 71 -12.36 -4.76 6.36
C GLU A 71 -13.29 -4.62 5.15
N THR A 72 -12.72 -4.30 3.98
CA THR A 72 -13.46 -4.19 2.71
C THR A 72 -14.04 -5.53 2.29
N GLN A 73 -13.26 -6.62 2.39
CA GLN A 73 -13.74 -7.96 2.06
C GLN A 73 -14.89 -8.40 2.97
N GLN A 74 -14.83 -8.10 4.28
CA GLN A 74 -15.92 -8.39 5.20
C GLN A 74 -17.20 -7.62 4.85
N ARG A 75 -17.10 -6.32 4.55
CA ARG A 75 -18.25 -5.50 4.12
C ARG A 75 -18.89 -6.02 2.84
N MET A 76 -18.08 -6.44 1.87
CA MET A 76 -18.56 -7.02 0.63
C MET A 76 -19.26 -8.36 0.87
N ALA A 77 -18.66 -9.24 1.69
CA ALA A 77 -19.26 -10.52 2.06
C ALA A 77 -20.61 -10.36 2.76
N LEU A 78 -20.72 -9.40 3.70
CA LEU A 78 -21.97 -9.08 4.38
C LEU A 78 -23.02 -8.51 3.44
N ALA A 79 -22.63 -7.63 2.50
CA ALA A 79 -23.54 -7.07 1.50
C ALA A 79 -24.11 -8.16 0.58
N LEU A 80 -23.26 -9.10 0.14
CA LEU A 80 -23.67 -10.25 -0.66
C LEU A 80 -24.55 -11.20 0.16
N TRP A 81 -24.15 -11.56 1.37
CA TRP A 81 -24.93 -12.41 2.28
C TRP A 81 -26.33 -11.85 2.52
N ARG A 82 -26.43 -10.55 2.79
CA ARG A 82 -27.71 -9.86 3.00
C ARG A 82 -28.58 -9.82 1.73
N SER A 83 -27.95 -9.81 0.55
CA SER A 83 -28.66 -9.87 -0.73
C SER A 83 -29.29 -11.24 -1.01
N PHE A 84 -28.73 -12.32 -0.45
CA PHE A 84 -29.32 -13.66 -0.50
C PHE A 84 -30.47 -13.82 0.51
N LEU A 85 -30.38 -13.17 1.67
CA LEU A 85 -31.39 -13.29 2.73
C LEU A 85 -32.64 -12.43 2.51
N VAL A 86 -32.55 -11.34 1.77
CA VAL A 86 -33.68 -10.42 1.55
C VAL A 86 -34.23 -10.62 0.14
N PRO A 87 -35.46 -11.17 -0.01
CA PRO A 87 -36.11 -11.31 -1.31
C PRO A 87 -36.22 -9.96 -2.02
N GLY A 88 -35.86 -9.91 -3.30
CA GLY A 88 -35.89 -8.68 -4.11
C GLY A 88 -34.70 -7.73 -3.93
N ALA A 89 -33.79 -7.98 -2.98
CA ALA A 89 -32.62 -7.12 -2.74
C ALA A 89 -31.39 -7.45 -3.60
N GLY A 90 -31.45 -8.46 -4.48
CA GLY A 90 -30.29 -8.96 -5.24
C GLY A 90 -29.57 -7.87 -6.06
N ALA A 91 -30.31 -7.07 -6.82
CA ALA A 91 -29.74 -5.96 -7.61
C ALA A 91 -29.12 -4.87 -6.71
N GLN A 92 -29.76 -4.56 -5.58
CA GLN A 92 -29.26 -3.56 -4.63
C GLN A 92 -28.00 -4.05 -3.88
N GLY A 93 -27.93 -5.35 -3.59
CA GLY A 93 -26.75 -6.01 -3.01
C GLY A 93 -25.56 -6.02 -3.95
N ALA A 94 -25.77 -6.35 -5.23
CA ALA A 94 -24.73 -6.30 -6.25
C ALA A 94 -24.18 -4.88 -6.45
N TRP A 95 -25.06 -3.87 -6.49
CA TRP A 95 -24.66 -2.46 -6.55
C TRP A 95 -23.84 -2.03 -5.33
N ARG A 96 -24.29 -2.35 -4.12
CA ARG A 96 -23.56 -2.03 -2.88
C ARG A 96 -22.19 -2.70 -2.80
N ALA A 97 -22.10 -3.96 -3.21
CA ALA A 97 -20.84 -4.68 -3.30
C ALA A 97 -19.88 -4.01 -4.30
N ALA A 98 -20.38 -3.57 -5.45
CA ALA A 98 -19.57 -2.85 -6.46
C ALA A 98 -19.05 -1.50 -5.94
N THR A 99 -19.87 -0.72 -5.22
CA THR A 99 -19.43 0.54 -4.60
C THR A 99 -18.40 0.32 -3.48
N HIS A 100 -18.62 -0.66 -2.60
CA HIS A 100 -17.67 -0.97 -1.53
C HIS A 100 -16.31 -1.42 -2.08
N TRP A 101 -16.31 -2.13 -3.20
CA TRP A 101 -15.07 -2.53 -3.86
C TRP A 101 -14.31 -1.32 -4.43
N GLN A 102 -15.01 -0.34 -5.02
CA GLN A 102 -14.39 0.89 -5.53
C GLN A 102 -13.81 1.76 -4.39
N ASP A 103 -14.59 1.97 -3.33
CA ASP A 103 -14.16 2.77 -2.17
C ASP A 103 -13.01 2.08 -1.42
N GLY A 104 -13.08 0.76 -1.28
CA GLY A 104 -12.03 -0.04 -0.67
C GLY A 104 -10.71 0.03 -1.44
N ALA A 105 -10.77 0.00 -2.78
CA ALA A 105 -9.61 0.14 -3.64
C ALA A 105 -8.90 1.50 -3.47
N VAL A 106 -9.67 2.60 -3.42
CA VAL A 106 -9.13 3.96 -3.19
C VAL A 106 -8.59 4.10 -1.76
N SER A 107 -9.31 3.60 -0.76
CA SER A 107 -8.88 3.61 0.64
C SER A 107 -7.60 2.82 0.86
N THR A 108 -7.47 1.63 0.26
CA THR A 108 -6.25 0.82 0.33
C THR A 108 -5.06 1.57 -0.28
N LEU A 109 -5.23 2.15 -1.47
CA LEU A 109 -4.19 2.99 -2.08
C LEU A 109 -3.77 4.15 -1.17
N HIS A 110 -4.73 4.86 -0.58
CA HIS A 110 -4.45 5.95 0.34
C HIS A 110 -3.66 5.47 1.58
N ARG A 111 -4.10 4.38 2.24
CA ARG A 111 -3.42 3.86 3.44
C ARG A 111 -2.01 3.35 3.13
N GLY A 112 -1.77 2.86 1.92
CA GLY A 112 -0.45 2.47 1.44
C GLY A 112 0.48 3.64 1.13
N LEU A 113 -0.04 4.69 0.51
CA LEU A 113 0.78 5.80 0.06
C LEU A 113 1.03 6.84 1.16
N ALA A 114 0.13 6.99 2.13
CA ALA A 114 0.22 8.06 3.11
C ALA A 114 1.49 8.00 3.99
N PRO A 115 1.93 6.85 4.54
CA PRO A 115 3.15 6.78 5.36
C PRO A 115 4.41 7.02 4.52
N VAL A 116 4.47 6.42 3.32
CA VAL A 116 5.57 6.57 2.36
C VAL A 116 5.70 8.04 1.93
N HIS A 117 4.60 8.67 1.53
CA HIS A 117 4.55 10.08 1.13
C HIS A 117 5.03 10.99 2.27
N ARG A 118 4.52 10.79 3.49
CA ARG A 118 4.91 11.60 4.66
C ARG A 118 6.42 11.54 4.92
N LYS A 119 6.99 10.34 4.91
CA LYS A 119 8.43 10.12 5.16
C LYS A 119 9.29 10.65 4.01
N ALA A 120 8.86 10.47 2.76
CA ALA A 120 9.54 11.03 1.60
C ALA A 120 9.60 12.57 1.64
N VAL A 121 8.46 13.22 1.91
CA VAL A 121 8.39 14.70 2.04
C VAL A 121 9.23 15.20 3.21
N ALA A 122 9.18 14.53 4.36
CA ALA A 122 10.01 14.90 5.51
C ALA A 122 11.51 14.79 5.21
N ASN A 123 11.93 13.75 4.47
CA ASN A 123 13.31 13.57 4.05
C ASN A 123 13.75 14.67 3.06
N ALA A 124 12.93 14.97 2.04
CA ALA A 124 13.20 16.04 1.08
C ALA A 124 13.38 17.40 1.78
N ARG A 125 12.52 17.73 2.76
CA ARG A 125 12.64 18.95 3.58
C ARG A 125 13.91 18.99 4.42
N ARG A 126 14.42 17.84 4.89
CA ARG A 126 15.68 17.77 5.65
C ARG A 126 16.88 18.00 4.74
N LEU A 127 16.87 17.42 3.55
CA LEU A 127 17.93 17.59 2.56
C LEU A 127 18.01 19.04 2.06
N ALA A 128 16.87 19.70 1.86
CA ALA A 128 16.83 21.12 1.45
C ALA A 128 17.33 22.11 2.52
N ARG A 129 17.60 21.64 3.76
CA ARG A 129 18.11 22.46 4.88
C ARG A 129 19.57 22.14 5.22
N ARG A 130 20.18 21.21 4.51
CA ARG A 130 21.63 20.97 4.55
C ARG A 130 22.28 21.77 3.43
#